data_AF-A0A4Z0E9H4-F1
#
_entry.id   AF-A0A4Z0E9H4-F1
#
_cell.length_a   1.000
_cell.length_b   1.000
_cell.length_c   1.000
_cell.angle_alpha   90.00
_cell.angle_beta   90.00
_cell.angle_gamma   90.00
#
_symmetry.space_group_name_H-M   'P 1'
#
loop_
_entity.id
_entity.type
_entity.pdbx_description
1 polymer ?
#
loop_
_entity_poly.entity_id
_entity_poly.type
_entity_poly.pdbx_seq_one_letter_code
_entity_poly.pdbx_strand_id
1 'polypeptide(L)'
;MVARAATAVDGRTDPPLISGRPVPIATDELRFHIGEHFRRAGLTLTEPAFLDGVPIPFGVAEPEEPYRAPLVASPWSNQTYRAS
;
A
#
# COMPACT_ATOMS: atom_id res chain seq x y z
N MET A 1 -12.85 -6.55 2.83
CA MET A 1 -12.21 -5.38 2.17
C MET A 1 -12.68 -4.13 2.90
N VAL A 2 -11.76 -3.37 3.50
CA VAL A 2 -12.08 -2.18 4.33
C VAL A 2 -12.16 -0.91 3.49
N ALA A 3 -11.18 -0.70 2.60
CA ALA A 3 -11.11 0.43 1.68
C ALA A 3 -10.37 0.04 0.40
N ARG A 4 -10.54 0.84 -0.66
CA ARG A 4 -9.77 0.78 -1.91
C ARG A 4 -9.55 2.19 -2.44
N ALA A 5 -8.34 2.50 -2.88
CA ALA A 5 -7.99 3.79 -3.48
C ALA A 5 -6.94 3.61 -4.58
N ALA A 6 -6.75 4.65 -5.39
CA ALA A 6 -5.61 4.81 -6.28
C ALA A 6 -4.72 5.93 -5.73
N THR A 7 -3.41 5.81 -5.93
CA THR A 7 -2.48 6.88 -5.56
C THR A 7 -2.58 8.04 -6.55
N ALA A 8 -2.54 9.26 -6.02
CA ALA A 8 -2.36 10.49 -6.78
C ALA A 8 -0.92 10.58 -7.32
N VAL A 9 -0.64 11.66 -8.07
CA VAL A 9 0.65 11.91 -8.71
C VAL A 9 1.82 11.99 -7.72
N ASP A 10 1.56 12.38 -6.48
CA ASP A 10 2.57 12.47 -5.41
C ASP A 10 2.77 11.14 -4.67
N GLY A 11 2.09 10.06 -5.10
CA GLY A 11 2.18 8.73 -4.50
C GLY A 11 1.31 8.53 -3.26
N ARG A 12 0.47 9.48 -2.87
CA ARG A 12 -0.45 9.37 -1.72
C ARG A 12 -1.88 9.11 -2.13
N THR A 13 -2.73 8.71 -1.20
CA THR A 13 -4.19 8.69 -1.39
C THR A 13 -4.77 10.03 -0.95
N ASP A 14 -5.64 10.61 -1.77
CA ASP A 14 -6.44 11.77 -1.40
C ASP A 14 -7.92 11.46 -1.69
N PRO A 15 -8.77 11.25 -0.66
CA PRO A 15 -8.51 11.37 0.79
C PRO A 15 -7.72 10.17 1.39
N PRO A 16 -7.34 10.21 2.69
CA PRO A 16 -6.80 9.05 3.40
C PRO A 16 -7.72 7.82 3.32
N LEU A 17 -7.13 6.60 3.35
CA LEU A 17 -7.88 5.35 3.23
C LEU A 17 -9.00 5.18 4.27
N ILE A 18 -8.74 5.63 5.50
CA ILE A 18 -9.72 5.67 6.59
C ILE A 18 -9.66 7.08 7.18
N SER A 19 -10.81 7.76 7.19
CA SER A 19 -10.97 9.09 7.76
C SER A 19 -12.29 9.16 8.54
N GLY A 20 -12.37 10.07 9.52
CA GLY A 20 -13.59 10.29 10.31
C GLY A 20 -13.95 9.17 11.30
N ARG A 21 -13.08 8.17 11.48
CA ARG A 21 -13.22 7.11 12.47
C ARG A 21 -11.85 6.54 12.88
N PRO A 22 -11.68 6.04 14.11
CA PRO A 22 -10.47 5.33 14.51
C PRO A 22 -10.29 4.04 13.73
N VAL A 23 -9.03 3.63 13.52
CA VAL A 23 -8.72 2.33 12.94
C VAL A 23 -8.84 1.27 14.04
N PRO A 24 -9.60 0.17 13.87
CA PRO A 24 -9.72 -0.85 14.91
C PRO A 24 -8.35 -1.41 15.34
N ILE A 25 -8.18 -1.68 16.64
CA ILE A 25 -7.02 -2.41 17.15
C ILE A 25 -7.11 -3.85 16.63
N ALA A 26 -6.28 -4.16 15.63
CA ALA A 26 -6.27 -5.42 14.92
C ALA A 26 -4.96 -5.59 14.13
N THR A 27 -4.80 -6.75 13.51
CA THR A 27 -3.86 -6.92 12.40
C THR A 27 -4.62 -6.75 11.09
N ASP A 28 -4.16 -5.83 10.27
CA ASP A 28 -4.73 -5.51 8.95
C ASP A 28 -3.67 -5.66 7.86
N GLU A 29 -4.08 -5.56 6.60
CA GLU A 29 -3.21 -5.67 5.42
C GLU A 29 -3.48 -4.55 4.43
N LEU A 30 -2.43 -3.90 3.94
CA LEU A 30 -2.46 -3.13 2.70
C LEU A 30 -1.97 -3.99 1.55
N ARG A 31 -2.69 -3.99 0.42
CA ARG A 31 -2.27 -4.69 -0.80
C ARG A 31 -2.02 -3.71 -1.92
N PHE A 32 -0.77 -3.63 -2.37
CA PHE A 32 -0.35 -2.76 -3.46
C PHE A 32 -0.27 -3.54 -4.78
N HIS A 33 -0.99 -3.08 -5.80
CA HIS A 33 -0.98 -3.67 -7.15
C HIS A 33 0.16 -3.10 -8.00
N ILE A 34 1.40 -3.38 -7.62
CA ILE A 34 2.58 -2.77 -8.26
C ILE A 34 2.85 -3.30 -9.67
N GLY A 35 2.46 -4.54 -9.97
CA GLY A 35 2.61 -5.08 -11.31
C GLY A 35 1.75 -4.35 -12.35
N GLU A 36 0.51 -3.97 -11.99
CA GLU A 36 -0.31 -3.12 -12.84
C GLU A 36 0.32 -1.73 -13.03
N HIS A 37 0.85 -1.15 -11.96
CA HIS A 37 1.54 0.15 -12.01
C HIS A 37 2.73 0.13 -12.99
N PHE A 38 3.63 -0.84 -12.88
CA PHE A 38 4.79 -0.92 -13.76
C PHE A 38 4.44 -1.26 -15.21
N ARG A 39 3.42 -2.10 -15.45
CA ARG A 39 2.90 -2.34 -16.81
C ARG A 39 2.33 -1.05 -17.42
N ARG A 40 1.56 -0.26 -16.66
CA ARG A 40 1.05 1.05 -17.11
C ARG A 40 2.17 2.06 -17.37
N ALA A 41 3.29 1.94 -16.64
CA ALA A 41 4.50 2.73 -16.88
C ALA A 41 5.33 2.25 -18.09
N GLY A 42 4.86 1.23 -18.84
CA GLY A 42 5.50 0.75 -20.07
C GLY A 42 6.55 -0.35 -19.87
N LEU A 43 6.71 -0.88 -18.65
CA LEU A 43 7.62 -2.00 -18.42
C LEU A 43 6.98 -3.31 -18.88
N THR A 44 7.72 -4.09 -19.65
CA THR A 44 7.38 -5.49 -19.92
C THR A 44 7.83 -6.34 -18.73
N LEU A 45 6.87 -6.91 -18.00
CA LEU A 45 7.15 -7.83 -16.91
C LEU A 45 7.06 -9.28 -17.40
N THR A 46 7.71 -10.20 -16.68
CA THR A 46 7.49 -11.64 -16.89
C THR A 46 6.04 -12.00 -16.62
N GLU A 47 5.58 -13.13 -17.15
CA GLU A 47 4.28 -13.70 -16.81
C GLU A 47 4.50 -15.10 -16.20
N PRO A 48 4.30 -15.27 -14.88
CA PRO A 48 3.87 -14.25 -13.91
C PRO A 48 4.95 -13.21 -13.59
N ALA A 49 4.54 -12.00 -13.19
CA ALA A 49 5.46 -10.98 -12.69
C ALA A 49 6.03 -11.42 -11.33
N PHE A 50 7.30 -11.15 -11.08
CA PHE A 50 7.94 -11.54 -9.81
C PHE A 50 7.26 -10.88 -8.60
N LEU A 51 6.94 -9.58 -8.69
CA LEU A 51 6.04 -8.90 -7.77
C LEU A 51 4.88 -8.27 -8.53
N ASP A 52 3.67 -8.81 -8.35
CA ASP A 52 2.44 -8.27 -8.94
C ASP A 52 1.58 -7.56 -7.89
N GLY A 53 1.17 -8.29 -6.85
CA GLY A 53 0.50 -7.76 -5.67
C GLY A 53 1.38 -7.91 -4.42
N VAL A 54 1.71 -6.80 -3.76
CA VAL A 54 2.53 -6.79 -2.54
C VAL A 54 1.63 -6.58 -1.32
N PRO A 55 1.39 -7.62 -0.50
CA PRO A 55 0.73 -7.47 0.79
C PRO A 55 1.70 -6.91 1.85
N ILE A 56 1.25 -5.94 2.61
CA ILE A 56 1.94 -5.36 3.77
C ILE A 56 1.03 -5.58 4.98
N PRO A 57 1.25 -6.65 5.76
CA PRO A 57 0.55 -6.84 7.03
C PRO A 57 1.10 -5.85 8.06
N PHE A 58 0.22 -5.27 8.88
CA PHE A 58 0.59 -4.36 9.94
C PHE A 58 -0.36 -4.49 11.14
N GLY A 59 0.17 -4.20 12.33
CA GLY A 59 -0.62 -4.13 13.56
C GLY A 59 -1.03 -2.68 13.86
N VAL A 60 -2.28 -2.51 14.28
CA VAL A 60 -2.82 -1.27 14.83
C VAL A 60 -2.92 -1.44 16.34
N ALA A 61 -2.22 -0.60 17.09
CA ALA A 61 -2.18 -0.64 18.56
C ALA A 61 -2.72 0.65 19.21
N GLU A 62 -2.64 1.77 18.51
CA GLU A 62 -2.93 3.13 18.97
C GLU A 62 -3.89 3.80 17.98
N PRO A 63 -5.20 3.53 18.07
CA PRO A 63 -6.18 3.79 17.01
C PRO A 63 -6.40 5.28 16.69
N GLU A 64 -5.93 6.18 17.54
CA GLU A 64 -6.00 7.64 17.40
C GLU A 64 -4.74 8.23 16.71
N GLU A 65 -3.65 7.47 16.57
CA GLU A 65 -2.45 7.94 15.88
C GLU A 65 -2.56 7.77 14.35
N PRO A 66 -2.00 8.71 13.56
CA PRO A 66 -1.89 8.52 12.12
C PRO A 66 -0.98 7.32 11.77
N TYR A 67 -1.55 6.32 11.10
CA TYR A 67 -0.77 5.20 10.56
C TYR A 67 -0.29 5.49 9.14
N ARG A 68 1.03 5.47 8.94
CA ARG A 68 1.65 5.58 7.61
C ARG A 68 2.58 4.40 7.35
N ALA A 69 2.27 3.65 6.30
CA ALA A 69 3.07 2.52 5.82
C ALA A 69 3.48 2.76 4.35
N PRO A 70 4.51 3.58 4.08
CA PRO A 70 5.00 3.81 2.72
C PRO A 70 5.56 2.51 2.11
N LEU A 71 5.47 2.43 0.78
CA LEU A 71 6.07 1.37 -0.02
C LEU A 71 7.07 1.99 -0.99
N VAL A 72 8.33 1.57 -0.90
CA VAL A 72 9.32 1.76 -1.97
C VAL A 72 9.43 0.44 -2.71
N ALA A 73 9.21 0.43 -4.02
CA ALA A 73 9.20 -0.80 -4.79
C ALA A 73 9.82 -0.65 -6.18
N SER A 74 10.37 -1.75 -6.65
CA SER A 74 10.68 -2.06 -8.04
C SER A 74 9.88 -3.31 -8.45
N PRO A 75 9.91 -3.74 -9.72
CA PRO A 75 9.32 -5.01 -10.12
C PRO A 75 9.92 -6.25 -9.42
N TRP A 76 11.09 -6.11 -8.78
CA TRP A 76 11.85 -7.23 -8.21
C TRP A 76 12.14 -7.12 -6.71
N SER A 77 11.87 -5.97 -6.10
CA SER A 77 12.14 -5.73 -4.69
C SER A 77 11.14 -4.74 -4.11
N ASN A 78 10.92 -4.82 -2.80
CA ASN A 78 10.17 -3.80 -2.09
C ASN A 78 10.76 -3.59 -0.68
N GLN A 79 10.44 -2.44 -0.11
CA GLN A 79 10.75 -2.09 1.27
C GLN A 79 9.58 -1.26 1.83
N THR A 80 9.27 -1.50 3.10
CA THR A 80 8.30 -0.73 3.87
C THR A 80 8.82 -0.49 5.28
N TYR A 81 8.21 0.46 6.00
CA TYR A 81 8.46 0.76 7.40
C TYR A 81 7.24 1.48 8.01
N ARG A 82 7.11 1.51 9.34
CA ARG A 82 6.15 2.40 10.02
C ARG A 82 6.73 3.81 10.06
N ALA A 83 6.08 4.76 9.40
CA ALA A 83 6.42 6.17 9.51
C ALA A 83 5.60 6.83 10.65
N SER A 84 6.28 7.62 11.48
CA SER A 84 5.67 8.51 12.48
C SER A 84 4.98 9.67 11.82
#